data_AF-A0BL89-F1
#
_entry.id   AF-A0BL89-F1
#
_cell.length_a   1.000
_cell.length_b   1.000
_cell.length_c   1.000
_cell.angle_alpha   90.00
_cell.angle_beta   90.00
_cell.angle_gamma   90.00
#
_symmetry.space_group_name_H-M   'P 1'
#
loop_
_entity.id
_entity.type
_entity.pdbx_description
1 polymer ?
#
loop_
_entity_poly.entity_id
_entity_poly.type
_entity_poly.pdbx_seq_one_letter_code
_entity_poly.pdbx_strand_id
1 'polypeptide(L)'
;MRYLQVKSKIFQMYLRGLRGFFQPQDTTVNKRKMRMFLSLLFSLYSYGWIQHNWLKHEFDIRKQPNFLIPIWVYHARREHYIYYEQSRLARGLTTTFSYYDWDPVSQMVCYTDKQGKQKFEKSIFNRERLDIIDNALFEEIFRGEMTSEKIKRGSLLVAYELNCKNRFDLDNYLHYKPINPMDFIRGLHFQFYVQLGLTNQYRYDHFISKPDWLYEWEQWKIELNGMDRLNYFNKFVSQK
;
A
#
# COMPACT_ATOMS: atom_id res chain seq x y z
N MET A 1 37.06 23.53 1.82
CA MET A 1 35.98 22.53 1.75
C MET A 1 35.96 21.72 3.05
N ARG A 2 34.91 21.87 3.86
CA ARG A 2 34.73 21.10 5.11
C ARG A 2 34.10 19.76 4.76
N TYR A 3 34.81 18.66 5.03
CA TYR A 3 34.29 17.31 4.86
C TYR A 3 33.10 17.07 5.80
N LEU A 4 31.94 16.71 5.23
CA LEU A 4 30.75 16.26 5.94
C LEU A 4 31.12 15.05 6.83
N GLN A 5 31.15 15.26 8.15
CA GLN A 5 31.26 14.17 9.11
C GLN A 5 29.94 13.39 9.14
N VAL A 6 29.90 12.26 8.43
CA VAL A 6 28.75 11.35 8.45
C VAL A 6 28.65 10.69 9.83
N LYS A 7 27.62 11.02 10.62
CA LYS A 7 27.45 10.57 12.01
C LYS A 7 26.94 9.12 12.18
N SER A 8 26.48 8.47 11.11
CA SER A 8 25.93 7.11 11.21
C SER A 8 27.03 6.06 11.31
N LYS A 9 27.16 5.41 12.48
CA LYS A 9 28.09 4.30 12.72
C LYS A 9 27.89 3.14 11.72
N ILE A 10 26.65 2.84 11.34
CA ILE A 10 26.33 1.76 10.41
C ILE A 10 26.84 2.08 9.00
N PHE A 11 26.64 3.31 8.54
CA PHE A 11 27.14 3.74 7.24
C PHE A 11 28.66 3.87 7.22
N GLN A 12 29.28 4.30 8.34
CA GLN A 12 30.72 4.23 8.51
C GLN A 12 31.24 2.78 8.50
N MET A 13 30.50 1.81 9.07
CA MET A 13 30.85 0.39 9.00
C MET A 13 30.69 -0.17 7.58
N TYR A 14 29.65 0.24 6.85
CA TYR A 14 29.46 -0.10 5.44
C TYR A 14 30.60 0.45 4.56
N LEU A 15 30.96 1.72 4.74
CA LEU A 15 32.09 2.34 4.03
C LEU A 15 33.44 1.76 4.46
N ARG A 16 33.63 1.38 5.73
CA ARG A 16 34.83 0.66 6.20
C ARG A 16 34.91 -0.75 5.62
N GLY A 17 33.77 -1.43 5.47
CA GLY A 17 33.65 -2.73 4.79
C GLY A 17 34.07 -2.63 3.33
N LEU A 18 33.62 -1.60 2.61
CA LEU A 18 34.04 -1.30 1.24
C LEU A 18 35.51 -0.88 1.15
N ARG A 19 36.02 -0.09 2.11
CA ARG A 19 37.43 0.33 2.13
C ARG A 19 38.39 -0.85 2.35
N GLY A 20 37.95 -1.89 3.05
CA GLY A 20 38.69 -3.15 3.21
C GLY A 20 38.85 -3.97 1.92
N PHE A 21 38.10 -3.68 0.85
CA PHE A 21 38.30 -4.30 -0.46
C PHE A 21 39.48 -3.71 -1.25
N PHE A 22 39.89 -2.47 -0.95
CA PHE A 22 40.88 -1.72 -1.73
C PHE A 22 42.21 -1.48 -1.01
N GLN A 23 42.35 -1.90 0.26
CA GLN A 23 43.64 -1.87 0.94
C GLN A 23 44.44 -3.15 0.65
N PRO A 24 45.66 -3.04 0.09
CA PRO A 24 46.55 -4.17 -0.01
C PRO A 24 47.16 -4.41 1.38
N GLN A 25 46.67 -5.43 2.09
CA GLN A 25 47.30 -5.88 3.33
C GLN A 25 47.46 -7.40 3.32
N ASP A 26 48.71 -7.81 3.53
CA ASP A 26 49.22 -9.16 3.67
C ASP A 26 48.38 -9.97 4.65
N THR A 27 47.35 -10.61 4.11
CA THR A 27 46.59 -11.61 4.83
C THR A 27 46.67 -12.89 4.02
N THR A 28 47.08 -13.95 4.71
CA THR A 28 47.27 -15.29 4.14
C THR A 28 46.11 -15.64 3.20
N VAL A 29 46.46 -16.16 2.02
CA VAL A 29 45.55 -16.39 0.89
C VAL A 29 44.19 -16.99 1.30
N ASN A 30 44.18 -17.85 2.33
CA ASN A 30 42.97 -18.47 2.87
C ASN A 30 41.99 -17.49 3.54
N LYS A 31 42.46 -16.47 4.28
CA LYS A 31 41.58 -15.47 4.91
C LYS A 31 40.91 -14.56 3.87
N ARG A 32 41.62 -14.23 2.79
CA ARG A 32 41.07 -13.46 1.66
C ARG A 32 40.02 -14.26 0.90
N LYS A 33 40.28 -15.54 0.60
CA LYS A 33 39.32 -16.45 -0.02
C LYS A 33 38.05 -16.62 0.83
N MET A 34 38.19 -16.79 2.15
CA MET A 34 37.05 -16.94 3.06
C MET A 34 36.19 -15.67 3.14
N ARG A 35 36.78 -14.47 3.18
CA ARG A 35 36.01 -13.21 3.16
C ARG A 35 35.25 -13.03 1.85
N MET A 36 35.88 -13.29 0.71
CA MET A 36 35.21 -13.22 -0.60
C MET A 36 34.06 -14.22 -0.70
N PHE A 37 34.27 -15.45 -0.22
CA PHE A 37 33.23 -16.48 -0.19
C PHE A 37 32.06 -16.08 0.71
N LEU A 38 32.31 -15.56 1.92
CA LEU A 38 31.27 -15.08 2.82
C LEU A 38 30.51 -13.89 2.25
N SER A 39 31.19 -12.94 1.59
CA SER A 39 30.51 -11.83 0.92
C SER A 39 29.65 -12.30 -0.25
N LEU A 40 30.13 -13.26 -1.04
CA LEU A 40 29.37 -13.84 -2.14
C LEU A 40 28.13 -14.58 -1.63
N LEU A 41 28.28 -15.40 -0.58
CA LEU A 41 27.16 -16.05 0.10
C LEU A 41 26.16 -15.04 0.65
N PHE A 42 26.62 -13.96 1.27
CA PHE A 42 25.75 -12.92 1.78
C PHE A 42 25.02 -12.19 0.65
N SER A 43 25.69 -11.89 -0.47
CA SER A 43 25.07 -11.28 -1.65
C SER A 43 24.05 -12.21 -2.31
N LEU A 44 24.35 -13.51 -2.46
CA LEU A 44 23.43 -14.51 -3.00
C LEU A 44 22.25 -14.74 -2.08
N TYR A 45 22.47 -14.82 -0.77
CA TYR A 45 21.41 -14.88 0.23
C TYR A 45 20.55 -13.63 0.21
N SER A 46 21.15 -12.44 0.17
CA SER A 46 20.42 -11.17 0.09
C SER A 46 19.63 -11.07 -1.20
N TYR A 47 20.19 -11.48 -2.34
CA TYR A 47 19.50 -11.53 -3.62
C TYR A 47 18.33 -12.52 -3.57
N GLY A 48 18.54 -13.75 -3.09
CA GLY A 48 17.49 -14.75 -2.92
C GLY A 48 16.40 -14.31 -1.94
N TRP A 49 16.79 -13.64 -0.85
CA TRP A 49 15.87 -13.08 0.14
C TRP A 49 15.07 -11.91 -0.43
N ILE A 50 15.69 -11.00 -1.18
CA ILE A 50 15.00 -9.92 -1.89
C ILE A 50 14.06 -10.51 -2.94
N GLN A 51 14.53 -11.42 -3.80
CA GLN A 51 13.70 -12.05 -4.83
C GLN A 51 12.52 -12.82 -4.23
N HIS A 52 12.74 -13.59 -3.17
CA HIS A 52 11.69 -14.35 -2.50
C HIS A 52 10.70 -13.44 -1.75
N ASN A 53 11.18 -12.43 -1.01
CA ASN A 53 10.31 -11.59 -0.19
C ASN A 53 9.68 -10.40 -0.94
N TRP A 54 10.30 -9.91 -2.01
CA TRP A 54 9.83 -8.73 -2.73
C TRP A 54 9.07 -9.03 -4.03
N LEU A 55 9.31 -10.17 -4.69
CA LEU A 55 8.79 -10.39 -6.05
C LEU A 55 7.72 -11.50 -6.19
N LYS A 56 7.49 -12.34 -5.17
CA LYS A 56 6.58 -13.51 -5.33
C LYS A 56 5.36 -13.56 -4.42
N HIS A 57 5.32 -12.73 -3.38
CA HIS A 57 4.43 -13.00 -2.25
C HIS A 57 3.07 -12.30 -2.30
N GLU A 58 2.84 -11.33 -3.17
CA GLU A 58 1.61 -10.50 -3.10
C GLU A 58 0.33 -11.20 -3.61
N PHE A 59 0.41 -12.46 -4.07
CA PHE A 59 -0.76 -13.24 -4.55
C PHE A 59 -0.92 -14.62 -3.93
N ASP A 60 0.05 -15.12 -3.16
CA ASP A 60 -0.20 -16.31 -2.35
C ASP A 60 -1.17 -15.93 -1.23
N ILE A 61 -2.29 -16.64 -1.15
CA ILE A 61 -3.39 -16.22 -0.28
C ILE A 61 -3.04 -16.56 1.18
N ARG A 62 -2.69 -15.55 1.98
CA ARG A 62 -2.59 -15.72 3.43
C ARG A 62 -3.97 -15.64 4.05
N LYS A 63 -4.44 -16.77 4.59
CA LYS A 63 -5.73 -16.85 5.32
C LYS A 63 -5.75 -16.01 6.59
N GLN A 64 -4.59 -15.71 7.16
CA GLN A 64 -4.46 -14.99 8.42
C GLN A 64 -3.27 -14.03 8.36
N PRO A 65 -3.30 -12.91 9.11
CA PRO A 65 -2.15 -12.03 9.26
C PRO A 65 -0.96 -12.80 9.84
N ASN A 66 0.24 -12.28 9.61
CA ASN A 66 1.44 -12.81 10.25
C ASN A 66 1.22 -12.80 11.79
N PHE A 67 1.54 -13.90 12.48
CA PHE A 67 1.35 -14.03 13.92
C PHE A 67 2.06 -12.94 14.73
N LEU A 68 3.09 -12.31 14.14
CA LEU A 68 3.81 -11.17 14.71
C LEU A 68 3.02 -9.85 14.66
N ILE A 69 1.87 -9.81 13.98
CA ILE A 69 0.98 -8.64 13.92
C ILE A 69 -0.13 -8.80 14.95
N PRO A 70 -0.12 -8.04 16.06
CA PRO A 70 -1.26 -8.02 16.96
C PRO A 70 -2.52 -7.57 16.21
N ILE A 71 -3.65 -8.21 16.52
CA ILE A 71 -4.94 -7.96 15.83
C ILE A 71 -5.33 -6.49 15.86
N TRP A 72 -5.08 -5.79 16.98
CA TRP A 72 -5.38 -4.35 17.11
C TRP A 72 -4.51 -3.47 16.21
N VAL A 73 -3.24 -3.84 15.99
CA VAL A 73 -2.35 -3.14 15.04
C VAL A 73 -2.81 -3.39 13.62
N TYR A 74 -3.15 -4.64 13.29
CA TYR A 74 -3.68 -5.01 11.99
C TYR A 74 -4.95 -4.23 11.66
N HIS A 75 -5.90 -4.18 12.61
CA HIS A 75 -7.15 -3.43 12.45
C HIS A 75 -6.88 -1.94 12.22
N ALA A 76 -6.04 -1.32 13.07
CA ALA A 76 -5.70 0.09 12.90
C ALA A 76 -5.03 0.38 11.55
N ARG A 77 -4.15 -0.52 11.07
CA ARG A 77 -3.54 -0.40 9.74
C ARG A 77 -4.60 -0.50 8.63
N ARG A 78 -5.50 -1.49 8.72
CA ARG A 78 -6.54 -1.70 7.72
C ARG A 78 -7.45 -0.49 7.58
N GLU A 79 -7.95 0.02 8.70
CA GLU A 79 -8.81 1.21 8.72
C GLU A 79 -8.06 2.45 8.22
N HIS A 80 -6.77 2.60 8.56
CA HIS A 80 -5.92 3.69 8.07
C HIS A 80 -5.79 3.69 6.54
N TYR A 81 -5.62 2.51 5.94
CA TYR A 81 -5.58 2.36 4.49
C TYR A 81 -6.92 2.67 3.84
N ILE A 82 -8.02 2.14 4.38
CA ILE A 82 -9.38 2.40 3.87
C ILE A 82 -9.68 3.90 3.87
N TYR A 83 -9.44 4.56 5.00
CA TYR A 83 -9.63 6.00 5.13
C TYR A 83 -8.83 6.77 4.08
N TYR A 84 -7.54 6.46 3.98
CA TYR A 84 -6.68 7.24 3.12
C TYR A 84 -7.06 7.11 1.64
N GLU A 85 -7.47 5.92 1.22
CA GLU A 85 -7.97 5.66 -0.12
C GLU A 85 -9.28 6.41 -0.40
N GLN A 86 -10.20 6.49 0.57
CA GLN A 86 -11.39 7.35 0.47
C GLN A 86 -10.99 8.83 0.32
N SER A 87 -10.03 9.30 1.11
CA SER A 87 -9.50 10.67 1.02
C SER A 87 -8.84 10.95 -0.33
N ARG A 88 -8.13 9.98 -0.93
CA ARG A 88 -7.57 10.09 -2.27
C ARG A 88 -8.67 10.19 -3.33
N LEU A 89 -9.67 9.31 -3.29
CA LEU A 89 -10.80 9.34 -4.22
C LEU A 89 -11.58 10.66 -4.16
N ALA A 90 -11.80 11.18 -2.95
CA ALA A 90 -12.44 12.49 -2.77
C ALA A 90 -11.65 13.62 -3.46
N ARG A 91 -10.31 13.54 -3.40
CA ARG A 91 -9.38 14.46 -4.10
C ARG A 91 -9.24 14.18 -5.60
N GLY A 92 -9.87 13.13 -6.13
CA GLY A 92 -9.78 12.72 -7.54
C GLY A 92 -8.52 11.91 -7.89
N LEU A 93 -7.81 11.38 -6.89
CA LEU A 93 -6.65 10.51 -7.07
C LEU A 93 -7.06 9.03 -7.18
N THR A 94 -6.21 8.22 -7.82
CA THR A 94 -6.43 6.79 -7.97
C THR A 94 -6.26 6.02 -6.65
N THR A 95 -6.97 4.90 -6.56
CA THR A 95 -6.86 3.93 -5.48
C THR A 95 -5.67 3.01 -5.69
N THR A 96 -5.01 2.62 -4.60
CA THR A 96 -3.90 1.66 -4.62
C THR A 96 -4.43 0.22 -4.68
N PHE A 97 -5.59 -0.04 -4.08
CA PHE A 97 -6.16 -1.37 -3.92
C PHE A 97 -7.56 -1.44 -4.52
N SER A 98 -7.81 -2.55 -5.22
CA SER A 98 -8.98 -2.88 -6.03
C SER A 98 -9.14 -1.82 -7.10
N TYR A 99 -8.75 -2.14 -8.34
CA TYR A 99 -8.88 -1.19 -9.46
C TYR A 99 -10.35 -0.75 -9.58
N TYR A 100 -10.68 0.46 -9.12
CA TYR A 100 -11.97 1.10 -9.35
C TYR A 100 -11.79 2.00 -10.57
N ASP A 101 -12.48 1.69 -11.64
CA ASP A 101 -12.50 2.52 -12.85
C ASP A 101 -13.93 2.95 -13.17
N TRP A 102 -14.05 4.10 -13.84
CA TRP A 102 -15.34 4.66 -14.24
C TRP A 102 -15.44 4.62 -15.77
N ASP A 103 -16.42 3.88 -16.27
CA ASP A 103 -16.79 3.93 -17.68
C ASP A 103 -17.70 5.14 -17.94
N PRO A 104 -17.22 6.18 -18.64
CA PRO A 104 -18.02 7.38 -18.91
C PRO A 104 -19.18 7.12 -19.89
N VAL A 105 -19.09 6.09 -20.73
CA VAL A 105 -20.12 5.78 -21.73
C VAL A 105 -21.30 5.10 -21.06
N SER A 106 -21.04 4.07 -20.26
CA SER A 106 -22.09 3.29 -19.60
C SER A 106 -22.51 3.87 -18.24
N GLN A 107 -21.75 4.84 -17.71
CA GLN A 107 -21.90 5.38 -16.36
C GLN A 107 -21.86 4.28 -15.29
N MET A 108 -20.86 3.40 -15.41
CA MET A 108 -20.68 2.25 -14.52
C MET A 108 -19.32 2.30 -13.84
N VAL A 109 -19.30 1.89 -12.58
CA VAL A 109 -18.06 1.62 -11.85
C VAL A 109 -17.66 0.17 -12.11
N CYS A 110 -16.43 -0.02 -12.56
CA CYS A 110 -15.81 -1.31 -12.77
C CYS A 110 -14.86 -1.59 -11.61
N TYR A 111 -14.96 -2.75 -10.96
CA TYR A 111 -13.99 -3.15 -9.94
C TYR A 111 -13.75 -4.66 -9.92
N THR A 112 -12.65 -5.07 -9.30
CA THR A 112 -12.33 -6.49 -9.11
C THR A 112 -12.86 -6.97 -7.75
N ASP A 113 -13.64 -8.04 -7.75
CA ASP A 113 -14.21 -8.62 -6.53
C ASP A 113 -13.20 -9.53 -5.77
N LYS A 114 -13.63 -10.07 -4.61
CA LYS A 114 -12.82 -11.00 -3.81
C LYS A 114 -12.37 -12.26 -4.55
N GLN A 115 -13.04 -12.63 -5.63
CA GLN A 115 -12.74 -13.81 -6.45
C GLN A 115 -11.82 -13.46 -7.63
N GLY A 116 -11.38 -12.20 -7.75
CA GLY A 116 -10.62 -11.73 -8.89
C GLY A 116 -11.47 -11.49 -10.15
N LYS A 117 -12.80 -11.53 -10.05
CA LYS A 117 -13.71 -11.28 -11.17
C LYS A 117 -14.03 -9.80 -11.29
N GLN A 118 -14.09 -9.30 -12.51
CA GLN A 118 -14.58 -7.96 -12.76
C GLN A 118 -16.08 -7.90 -12.51
N LYS A 119 -16.51 -6.92 -11.71
CA LYS A 119 -17.89 -6.55 -11.49
C LYS A 119 -18.14 -5.16 -12.05
N PHE A 120 -19.35 -4.99 -12.56
CA PHE A 120 -19.86 -3.74 -13.10
C PHE A 120 -21.02 -3.32 -12.24
N GLU A 121 -20.92 -2.14 -11.63
CA GLU A 121 -21.94 -1.61 -10.75
C GLU A 121 -22.40 -0.26 -11.29
N LYS A 122 -23.70 -0.16 -11.58
CA LYS A 122 -24.32 1.09 -12.01
C LYS A 122 -24.51 1.98 -10.79
N SER A 123 -23.47 2.71 -10.44
CA SER A 123 -23.52 3.73 -9.39
C SER A 123 -23.94 5.04 -10.03
N ILE A 124 -25.23 5.39 -9.89
CA ILE A 124 -25.69 6.75 -10.19
C ILE A 124 -25.67 7.50 -8.86
N PHE A 125 -24.56 8.19 -8.62
CA PHE A 125 -24.47 9.21 -7.60
C PHE A 125 -25.58 10.25 -7.83
N ASN A 126 -26.64 10.17 -7.03
CA ASN A 126 -27.73 11.13 -7.01
C ASN A 126 -27.76 11.80 -5.65
N ARG A 127 -28.01 13.12 -5.63
CA ARG A 127 -28.08 13.93 -4.40
C ARG A 127 -29.06 13.36 -3.37
N GLU A 128 -30.05 12.61 -3.82
CA GLU A 128 -31.08 11.95 -2.99
C GLU A 128 -30.60 10.68 -2.29
N ARG A 129 -29.49 10.04 -2.71
CA ARG A 129 -28.90 8.86 -2.05
C ARG A 129 -27.85 9.19 -0.99
N LEU A 130 -27.74 10.46 -0.61
CA LEU A 130 -26.84 10.96 0.44
C LEU A 130 -27.12 10.36 1.82
N ASP A 131 -28.36 9.97 2.04
CA ASP A 131 -28.88 9.27 3.22
C ASP A 131 -28.21 7.91 3.46
N ILE A 132 -27.60 7.30 2.44
CA ILE A 132 -26.99 5.97 2.53
C ILE A 132 -25.59 6.01 3.17
N ILE A 133 -24.88 7.16 3.13
CA ILE A 133 -23.46 7.23 3.52
C ILE A 133 -23.16 8.46 4.38
N ASP A 134 -23.04 8.23 5.69
CA ASP A 134 -22.60 9.23 6.67
C ASP A 134 -21.07 9.39 6.66
N ASN A 135 -20.52 10.03 5.62
CA ASN A 135 -19.07 10.27 5.52
C ASN A 135 -18.80 11.71 5.05
N ALA A 136 -18.10 12.53 5.84
CA ALA A 136 -17.89 13.95 5.51
C ALA A 136 -17.07 14.21 4.24
N LEU A 137 -16.31 13.22 3.73
CA LEU A 137 -15.62 13.33 2.45
C LEU A 137 -16.60 13.49 1.28
N PHE A 138 -17.82 13.04 1.48
CA PHE A 138 -18.91 13.25 0.55
C PHE A 138 -19.21 14.76 0.47
N GLU A 139 -19.41 15.46 1.60
CA GLU A 139 -19.91 16.84 1.63
C GLU A 139 -19.22 17.81 0.64
N GLU A 140 -17.90 17.77 0.53
CA GLU A 140 -17.16 18.65 -0.38
C GLU A 140 -17.53 18.41 -1.85
N ILE A 141 -17.81 17.16 -2.22
CA ILE A 141 -18.31 16.77 -3.55
C ILE A 141 -19.74 17.30 -3.78
N PHE A 142 -20.59 17.33 -2.75
CA PHE A 142 -21.99 17.78 -2.84
C PHE A 142 -22.19 19.30 -2.76
N ARG A 143 -21.19 20.03 -2.25
CA ARG A 143 -21.22 21.50 -2.19
C ARG A 143 -20.90 22.07 -3.59
N GLY A 144 -21.80 22.93 -4.08
CA GLY A 144 -21.69 23.60 -5.37
C GLY A 144 -22.38 22.88 -6.54
N GLU A 145 -22.05 23.30 -7.76
CA GLU A 145 -22.61 22.74 -8.99
C GLU A 145 -22.09 21.33 -9.26
N MET A 146 -22.97 20.49 -9.81
CA MET A 146 -22.71 19.07 -10.05
C MET A 146 -22.14 18.89 -11.46
N THR A 147 -20.81 18.82 -11.56
CA THR A 147 -20.11 18.58 -12.83
C THR A 147 -19.96 17.08 -13.10
N SER A 148 -19.77 16.69 -14.37
CA SER A 148 -19.53 15.28 -14.74
C SER A 148 -18.36 14.65 -13.99
N GLU A 149 -17.33 15.44 -13.68
CA GLU A 149 -16.19 15.00 -12.89
C GLU A 149 -16.55 14.74 -11.43
N LYS A 150 -17.34 15.62 -10.80
CA LYS A 150 -17.85 15.40 -9.44
C LYS A 150 -18.76 14.17 -9.37
N ILE A 151 -19.59 13.94 -10.39
CA ILE A 151 -20.44 12.75 -10.48
C ILE A 151 -19.57 11.49 -10.58
N LYS A 152 -18.54 11.50 -11.43
CA LYS A 152 -17.56 10.40 -11.52
C LYS A 152 -16.91 10.13 -10.16
N ARG A 153 -16.34 11.15 -9.52
CA ARG A 153 -15.64 11.03 -8.22
C ARG A 153 -16.59 10.53 -7.13
N GLY A 154 -17.79 11.10 -7.05
CA GLY A 154 -18.83 10.68 -6.12
C GLY A 154 -19.24 9.23 -6.34
N SER A 155 -19.46 8.82 -7.58
CA SER A 155 -19.84 7.43 -7.92
C SER A 155 -18.76 6.42 -7.55
N LEU A 156 -17.48 6.76 -7.80
CA LEU A 156 -16.33 5.96 -7.38
C LEU A 156 -16.24 5.88 -5.85
N LEU A 157 -16.42 6.99 -5.14
CA LEU A 157 -16.38 7.03 -3.69
C LEU A 157 -17.52 6.21 -3.05
N VAL A 158 -18.75 6.31 -3.58
CA VAL A 158 -19.90 5.48 -3.16
C VAL A 158 -19.57 3.99 -3.35
N ALA A 159 -19.12 3.62 -4.54
CA ALA A 159 -18.80 2.22 -4.84
C ALA A 159 -17.65 1.72 -3.95
N TYR A 160 -16.65 2.56 -3.69
CA TYR A 160 -15.55 2.27 -2.80
C TYR A 160 -16.04 2.03 -1.36
N GLU A 161 -16.89 2.91 -0.84
CA GLU A 161 -17.45 2.84 0.52
C GLU A 161 -18.27 1.56 0.73
N LEU A 162 -19.19 1.26 -0.18
CA LEU A 162 -20.04 0.07 -0.09
C LEU A 162 -19.24 -1.23 -0.09
N ASN A 163 -18.06 -1.21 -0.72
CA ASN A 163 -17.19 -2.37 -0.87
C ASN A 163 -15.93 -2.31 0.02
N CYS A 164 -15.76 -1.30 0.89
CA CYS A 164 -14.50 -1.07 1.60
C CYS A 164 -14.14 -2.21 2.56
N LYS A 165 -15.15 -2.86 3.14
CA LYS A 165 -14.99 -4.02 4.03
C LYS A 165 -14.60 -5.31 3.29
N ASN A 166 -14.73 -5.34 1.96
CA ASN A 166 -14.59 -6.54 1.13
C ASN A 166 -13.29 -6.61 0.33
N ARG A 167 -12.24 -5.88 0.75
CA ARG A 167 -10.98 -5.73 0.01
C ARG A 167 -10.00 -6.86 0.26
N PHE A 168 -10.11 -7.89 -0.58
CA PHE A 168 -9.22 -9.04 -0.54
C PHE A 168 -7.75 -8.68 -0.77
N ASP A 169 -7.47 -7.77 -1.70
CA ASP A 169 -6.12 -7.37 -2.06
C ASP A 169 -5.46 -6.47 -1.01
N LEU A 170 -6.22 -5.58 -0.36
CA LEU A 170 -5.73 -4.83 0.80
C LEU A 170 -5.35 -5.77 1.94
N ASP A 171 -6.24 -6.72 2.28
CA ASP A 171 -5.97 -7.67 3.36
C ASP A 171 -4.74 -8.52 3.03
N ASN A 172 -4.63 -9.00 1.78
CA ASN A 172 -3.45 -9.75 1.35
C ASN A 172 -2.17 -8.91 1.43
N TYR A 173 -2.20 -7.69 0.90
CA TYR A 173 -1.07 -6.76 0.98
C TYR A 173 -0.64 -6.52 2.43
N LEU A 174 -1.59 -6.30 3.35
CA LEU A 174 -1.29 -6.07 4.76
C LEU A 174 -0.70 -7.30 5.46
N HIS A 175 -1.09 -8.52 5.05
CA HIS A 175 -0.52 -9.77 5.58
C HIS A 175 0.95 -9.97 5.20
N TYR A 176 1.38 -9.41 4.06
CA TYR A 176 2.75 -9.50 3.57
C TYR A 176 3.60 -8.29 3.97
N LYS A 177 2.99 -7.11 4.09
CA LYS A 177 3.70 -5.88 4.39
C LYS A 177 4.35 -5.97 5.79
N PRO A 178 5.70 -5.91 5.87
CA PRO A 178 6.41 -5.94 7.13
C PRO A 178 5.90 -4.85 8.08
N ILE A 179 5.79 -5.19 9.36
CA ILE A 179 5.48 -4.20 10.38
C ILE A 179 6.73 -3.37 10.65
N ASN A 180 6.55 -2.06 10.77
CA ASN A 180 7.55 -1.16 11.30
C ASN A 180 7.10 -0.60 12.69
N PRO A 181 8.03 -0.04 13.49
CA PRO A 181 7.68 0.58 14.77
C PRO A 181 6.62 1.70 14.66
N MET A 182 6.56 2.40 13.51
CA MET A 182 5.58 3.46 13.29
C MET A 182 4.15 2.92 13.19
N ASP A 183 3.95 1.68 12.74
CA ASP A 183 2.64 1.04 12.71
C ASP A 183 2.10 0.78 14.12
N PHE A 184 2.96 0.49 15.09
CA PHE A 184 2.57 0.38 16.50
C PHE A 184 2.16 1.75 17.06
N ILE A 185 2.94 2.79 16.78
CA ILE A 185 2.63 4.16 17.22
C ILE A 185 1.28 4.59 16.63
N ARG A 186 1.05 4.36 15.34
CA ARG A 186 -0.24 4.62 14.67
C ARG A 186 -1.37 3.80 15.27
N GLY A 187 -1.12 2.53 15.57
CA GLY A 187 -2.11 1.67 16.21
C GLY A 187 -2.50 2.18 17.60
N LEU A 188 -1.53 2.58 18.41
CA LEU A 188 -1.79 3.14 19.74
C LEU A 188 -2.52 4.47 19.65
N HIS A 189 -2.12 5.35 18.72
CA HIS A 189 -2.81 6.60 18.44
C HIS A 189 -4.27 6.37 18.05
N PHE A 190 -4.50 5.46 17.10
CA PHE A 190 -5.83 5.05 16.67
C PHE A 190 -6.66 4.55 17.86
N GLN A 191 -6.14 3.61 18.64
CA GLN A 191 -6.84 3.05 19.80
C GLN A 191 -7.14 4.12 20.85
N PHE A 192 -6.19 4.99 21.17
CA PHE A 192 -6.36 6.09 22.13
C PHE A 192 -7.52 7.00 21.73
N TYR A 193 -7.54 7.45 20.48
CA TYR A 193 -8.59 8.33 19.98
C TYR A 193 -9.96 7.65 19.96
N VAL A 194 -10.02 6.40 19.49
CA VAL A 194 -11.28 5.63 19.41
C VAL A 194 -11.82 5.33 20.81
N GLN A 195 -10.97 4.91 21.75
CA GLN A 195 -11.38 4.57 23.11
C GLN A 195 -11.86 5.79 23.91
N LEU A 196 -11.22 6.95 23.71
CA LEU A 196 -11.61 8.18 24.40
C LEU A 196 -12.78 8.91 23.74
N GLY A 197 -13.27 8.43 22.59
CA GLY A 197 -14.31 9.11 21.82
C GLY A 197 -13.87 10.50 21.32
N LEU A 198 -12.56 10.77 21.29
CA LEU A 198 -11.99 12.01 20.79
C LEU A 198 -12.00 12.06 19.25
N THR A 199 -12.39 10.95 18.61
CA THR A 199 -12.55 10.90 17.17
C THR A 199 -13.77 11.68 16.73
N ASN A 200 -13.52 12.81 16.07
CA ASN A 200 -14.46 13.23 15.07
C ASN A 200 -14.30 12.31 13.85
N GLN A 201 -15.22 11.36 13.67
CA GLN A 201 -15.22 10.45 12.52
C GLN A 201 -15.24 11.23 11.19
N TYR A 202 -15.80 12.44 11.21
CA TYR A 202 -15.87 13.34 10.04
C TYR A 202 -14.52 13.97 9.66
N ARG A 203 -13.56 14.08 10.59
CA ARG A 203 -12.23 14.65 10.32
C ARG A 203 -11.11 13.63 10.31
N TYR A 204 -11.42 12.40 10.70
CA TYR A 204 -10.47 11.29 10.73
C TYR A 204 -9.22 11.62 11.58
N ASP A 205 -9.44 12.36 12.66
CA ASP A 205 -8.37 12.85 13.56
C ASP A 205 -7.55 11.71 14.20
N HIS A 206 -8.10 10.49 14.21
CA HIS A 206 -7.42 9.29 14.69
C HIS A 206 -6.33 8.77 13.75
N PHE A 207 -6.27 9.27 12.51
CA PHE A 207 -5.32 8.82 11.51
C PHE A 207 -4.23 9.86 11.25
N ILE A 208 -2.98 9.40 11.35
CA ILE A 208 -1.82 10.20 10.95
C ILE A 208 -1.74 10.19 9.43
N SER A 209 -1.82 11.36 8.79
CA SER A 209 -1.70 11.46 7.34
C SER A 209 -0.39 10.85 6.86
N LYS A 210 -0.47 10.11 5.76
CA LYS A 210 0.69 9.61 5.03
C LYS A 210 0.85 10.49 3.78
N PRO A 211 2.07 10.89 3.40
CA PRO A 211 2.25 11.72 2.21
C PRO A 211 1.95 10.93 0.92
N ASP A 212 1.44 11.61 -0.10
CA ASP A 212 0.99 10.99 -1.36
C ASP A 212 2.12 10.25 -2.10
N TRP A 213 3.37 10.73 -2.05
CA TRP A 213 4.52 10.07 -2.68
C TRP A 213 4.80 8.66 -2.12
N LEU A 214 4.49 8.42 -0.84
CA LEU A 214 4.60 7.06 -0.26
C LEU A 214 3.51 6.13 -0.80
N TYR A 215 2.37 6.67 -1.22
CA TYR A 215 1.32 5.89 -1.87
C TYR A 215 1.67 5.58 -3.31
N GLU A 216 2.11 6.57 -4.06
CA GLU A 216 2.60 6.36 -5.42
C GLU A 216 3.70 5.30 -5.44
N TRP A 217 4.64 5.35 -4.49
CA TRP A 217 5.65 4.30 -4.36
C TRP A 217 5.06 2.92 -4.02
N GLU A 218 4.02 2.83 -3.19
CA GLU A 218 3.34 1.56 -2.92
C GLU A 218 2.57 1.04 -4.13
N GLN A 219 1.88 1.93 -4.86
CA GLN A 219 1.19 1.62 -6.10
C GLN A 219 2.17 1.12 -7.16
N TRP A 220 3.31 1.78 -7.32
CA TRP A 220 4.36 1.34 -8.25
C TRP A 220 4.87 -0.06 -7.92
N LYS A 221 5.07 -0.40 -6.65
CA LYS A 221 5.46 -1.76 -6.28
C LYS A 221 4.39 -2.79 -6.64
N ILE A 222 3.13 -2.45 -6.38
CA ILE A 222 1.99 -3.32 -6.69
C ILE A 222 1.83 -3.46 -8.22
N GLU A 223 2.02 -2.38 -8.99
CA GLU A 223 1.97 -2.37 -10.45
C GLU A 223 3.15 -3.10 -11.08
N LEU A 224 4.36 -2.98 -10.53
CA LEU A 224 5.52 -3.75 -10.95
C LEU A 224 5.30 -5.25 -10.75
N ASN A 225 4.62 -5.64 -9.66
CA ASN A 225 4.14 -7.01 -9.46
C ASN A 225 2.91 -7.35 -10.35
N GLY A 226 2.15 -6.33 -10.75
CA GLY A 226 0.96 -6.41 -11.60
C GLY A 226 1.24 -6.48 -13.11
N MET A 227 2.46 -6.21 -13.58
CA MET A 227 2.85 -6.47 -14.97
C MET A 227 2.73 -7.96 -15.33
N ASP A 228 2.88 -8.87 -14.37
CA ASP A 228 2.54 -10.29 -14.54
C ASP A 228 1.03 -10.54 -14.65
N ARG A 229 0.19 -9.69 -14.05
CA ARG A 229 -1.28 -9.71 -14.17
C ARG A 229 -1.75 -9.28 -15.57
N LEU A 230 -1.12 -8.27 -16.18
CA LEU A 230 -1.40 -7.85 -17.57
C LEU A 230 -1.01 -8.94 -18.57
N ASN A 231 0.09 -9.65 -18.33
CA ASN A 231 0.47 -10.83 -19.11
C ASN A 231 -0.51 -12.01 -18.90
N TYR A 232 -1.01 -12.23 -17.69
CA TYR A 232 -2.10 -13.19 -17.41
C TYR A 232 -3.42 -12.80 -18.08
N PHE A 233 -3.76 -11.50 -18.09
CA PHE A 233 -4.95 -10.93 -18.69
C PHE A 233 -4.94 -11.08 -20.22
N ASN A 234 -3.84 -10.73 -20.89
CA ASN A 234 -3.67 -10.94 -22.32
C ASN A 234 -3.73 -12.42 -22.71
N LYS A 235 -3.28 -13.33 -21.84
CA LYS A 235 -3.36 -14.78 -22.06
C LYS A 235 -4.78 -15.35 -21.91
N PHE A 236 -5.63 -14.72 -21.09
CA PHE A 236 -7.03 -15.12 -20.93
C PHE A 236 -7.95 -14.50 -22.00
N VAL A 237 -7.68 -13.28 -22.43
CA VAL A 237 -8.42 -12.60 -23.51
C VAL A 237 -8.10 -13.20 -24.87
N SER A 238 -6.90 -13.71 -25.10
CA SER A 238 -6.51 -14.39 -26.36
C SER A 238 -6.97 -15.86 -26.47
N GLN A 239 -7.61 -16.41 -25.43
CA GLN A 239 -8.16 -17.77 -25.41
C GLN A 239 -9.68 -17.85 -25.59
N LYS A 240 -10.33 -16.71 -25.89
CA LYS A 240 -11.71 -16.63 -26.36
C LYS A 240 -11.74 -16.14 -27.80
#